data_AF-A0A959YWV0-F1
#
_entry.id   AF-A0A959YWV0-F1
#
_cell.length_a   1.000
_cell.length_b   1.000
_cell.length_c   1.000
_cell.angle_alpha   90.00
_cell.angle_beta   90.00
_cell.angle_gamma   90.00
#
_symmetry.space_group_name_H-M   'P 1'
#
loop_
_entity.id
_entity.type
_entity.pdbx_description
1 polymer ?
#
loop_
_entity_poly.entity_id
_entity_poly.type
_entity_poly.pdbx_seq_one_letter_code
_entity_poly.pdbx_strand_id
1 'polypeptide(L)'
;MVRIGAWVLLAVVLAVLLAVKLPLLDLPFYWDEAWVYGPAVRTLAREGPSLLPGALPPELGRGHPLLFHATLGMVGLLFGDTPVVLHAAALGLSLVLLITLFLVVRAVAGPGAAVLVVTALAFQPVFLAQSGLVLPEVMLSLFTVLAVAACRSGRHGPLAVALTGAVLTKESGLAVAAAVVLYMGYEAWKRGRWPSRSALMAWVAPFAAFSVHALLQWEAHGWFLYPEHVGHTVTDPAAVLANLTEGYGAFLLVYQGRNALVILALLGVVALRWRGLSIPHGTTQGLL
;
A
#
# COMPACT_ATOMS: atom_id res chain seq x y z
N MET A 1 -2.64 31.86 10.02
CA MET A 1 -2.13 31.87 8.63
C MET A 1 -1.52 30.54 8.17
N VAL A 2 -0.63 29.88 8.92
CA VAL A 2 0.05 28.62 8.50
C VAL A 2 -0.91 27.47 8.13
N ARG A 3 -2.08 27.37 8.80
CA ARG A 3 -3.05 26.28 8.55
C ARG A 3 -3.71 26.35 7.16
N ILE A 4 -4.03 27.54 6.65
CA ILE A 4 -4.67 27.71 5.34
C ILE A 4 -3.66 27.43 4.23
N GLY A 5 -2.42 27.88 4.39
CA GLY A 5 -1.36 27.65 3.40
C GLY A 5 -1.10 26.17 3.11
N ALA A 6 -1.12 25.30 4.13
CA ALA A 6 -0.86 23.87 3.92
C ALA A 6 -1.93 23.15 3.09
N TRP A 7 -3.21 23.50 3.28
CA TRP A 7 -4.30 22.94 2.47
C TRP A 7 -4.28 23.46 1.04
N VAL A 8 -3.93 24.73 0.83
CA VAL A 8 -3.73 25.29 -0.51
C VAL A 8 -2.57 24.58 -1.21
N LEU A 9 -1.45 24.34 -0.52
CA LEU A 9 -0.32 23.62 -1.09
C LEU A 9 -0.67 22.16 -1.42
N LEU A 10 -1.43 21.47 -0.56
CA LEU A 10 -1.96 20.14 -0.90
C LEU A 10 -2.80 20.20 -2.18
N ALA A 11 -3.75 21.14 -2.25
CA ALA A 11 -4.61 21.30 -3.42
C ALA A 11 -3.80 21.56 -4.71
N VAL A 12 -2.74 22.37 -4.63
CA VAL A 12 -1.81 22.60 -5.74
C VAL A 12 -1.11 21.30 -6.16
N VAL A 13 -0.59 20.51 -5.21
CA VAL A 13 0.07 19.23 -5.53
C VAL A 13 -0.90 18.27 -6.22
N LEU A 14 -2.13 18.14 -5.71
CA LEU A 14 -3.16 17.29 -6.32
C LEU A 14 -3.55 17.80 -7.72
N ALA A 15 -3.70 19.11 -7.89
CA ALA A 15 -4.02 19.73 -9.18
C ALA A 15 -2.91 19.51 -10.21
N VAL A 16 -1.63 19.61 -9.81
CA VAL A 16 -0.50 19.32 -10.70
C VAL A 16 -0.49 17.85 -11.11
N LEU A 17 -0.70 16.92 -10.17
CA LEU A 17 -0.80 15.49 -10.49
C LEU A 17 -1.92 15.23 -11.50
N LEU A 18 -3.10 15.81 -11.27
CA LEU A 18 -4.24 15.70 -12.19
C LEU A 18 -3.92 16.30 -13.56
N ALA A 19 -3.31 17.49 -13.63
CA ALA A 19 -2.94 18.13 -14.89
C ALA A 19 -1.97 17.26 -15.71
N VAL A 20 -1.06 16.54 -15.05
CA VAL A 20 -0.13 15.61 -15.70
C VAL A 20 -0.84 14.32 -16.14
N LYS A 21 -1.82 13.83 -15.38
CA LYS A 21 -2.41 12.51 -15.59
C LYS A 21 -3.68 12.47 -16.44
N LEU A 22 -4.52 13.51 -16.38
CA LEU A 22 -5.77 13.56 -17.14
C LEU A 22 -5.56 13.38 -18.66
N PRO A 23 -4.54 13.99 -19.30
CA PRO A 23 -4.29 13.80 -20.73
C PRO A 23 -3.81 12.39 -21.11
N LEU A 24 -3.53 11.53 -20.13
CA LEU A 24 -2.94 10.20 -20.34
C LEU A 24 -3.93 9.06 -20.02
N LEU A 25 -5.17 9.38 -19.63
CA LEU A 25 -6.13 8.36 -19.19
C LEU A 25 -6.63 7.46 -20.33
N ASP A 26 -6.58 7.93 -21.57
CA ASP A 26 -7.02 7.18 -22.77
C ASP A 26 -5.93 6.27 -23.35
N LEU A 27 -4.71 6.33 -22.81
CA LEU A 27 -3.64 5.45 -23.24
C LEU A 27 -4.02 3.97 -23.04
N PRO A 28 -3.52 3.06 -23.88
CA PRO A 28 -3.63 1.63 -23.63
C PRO A 28 -2.93 1.24 -22.31
N PHE A 29 -3.39 0.15 -21.72
CA PHE A 29 -2.71 -0.44 -20.57
C PHE A 29 -1.25 -0.77 -20.89
N TYR A 30 -0.38 -0.68 -19.88
CA TYR A 30 1.07 -0.87 -20.04
C TYR A 30 1.68 -1.85 -19.03
N TRP A 31 2.63 -2.67 -19.48
CA TRP A 31 3.35 -3.62 -18.63
C TRP A 31 2.39 -4.58 -17.89
N ASP A 32 2.61 -4.88 -16.60
CA ASP A 32 1.77 -5.77 -15.78
C ASP A 32 0.27 -5.42 -15.85
N GLU A 33 -0.04 -4.15 -16.07
CA GLU A 33 -1.42 -3.69 -16.31
C GLU A 33 -2.01 -4.29 -17.58
N ALA A 34 -1.24 -4.35 -18.67
CA ALA A 34 -1.70 -4.85 -19.96
C ALA A 34 -1.88 -6.37 -19.96
N TRP A 35 -1.04 -7.09 -19.22
CA TRP A 35 -0.98 -8.56 -19.28
C TRP A 35 -1.80 -9.25 -18.19
N VAL A 36 -1.93 -8.62 -17.02
CA VAL A 36 -2.52 -9.25 -15.83
C VAL A 36 -3.68 -8.41 -15.32
N TYR A 37 -3.38 -7.25 -14.74
CA TYR A 37 -4.33 -6.54 -13.89
C TYR A 37 -5.49 -5.88 -14.66
N GLY A 38 -5.20 -5.22 -15.78
CA GLY A 38 -6.20 -4.59 -16.64
C GLY A 38 -7.20 -5.61 -17.20
N PRO A 39 -6.74 -6.70 -17.86
CA PRO A 39 -7.63 -7.78 -18.30
C PRO A 39 -8.42 -8.40 -17.15
N ALA A 40 -7.80 -8.70 -16.00
CA ALA A 40 -8.48 -9.27 -14.84
C ALA A 40 -9.62 -8.38 -14.31
N VAL A 41 -9.35 -7.08 -14.14
CA VAL A 41 -10.34 -6.09 -13.72
C VAL A 41 -11.50 -6.02 -14.72
N ARG A 42 -11.22 -6.02 -16.02
CA ARG A 42 -12.25 -5.97 -17.08
C ARG A 42 -13.08 -7.24 -17.12
N THR A 43 -12.48 -8.41 -16.90
CA THR A 43 -13.21 -9.68 -16.78
C THR A 43 -14.19 -9.60 -15.61
N LEU A 44 -13.74 -9.19 -14.41
CA LEU A 44 -14.62 -9.03 -13.26
C LEU A 44 -15.69 -7.94 -13.46
N ALA A 45 -15.40 -6.88 -14.23
CA ALA A 45 -16.39 -5.87 -14.57
C ALA A 45 -17.53 -6.44 -15.44
N ARG A 46 -17.24 -7.41 -16.31
CA ARG A 46 -18.21 -8.02 -17.23
C ARG A 46 -18.96 -9.19 -16.62
N GLU A 47 -18.28 -10.00 -15.82
CA GLU A 47 -18.81 -11.25 -15.27
C GLU A 47 -19.40 -11.08 -13.86
N GLY A 48 -19.03 -10.01 -13.16
CA GLY A 48 -19.45 -9.73 -11.79
C GLY A 48 -18.26 -9.69 -10.83
N PRO A 49 -18.06 -8.60 -10.08
CA PRO A 49 -16.98 -8.51 -9.11
C PRO A 49 -17.09 -9.58 -8.02
N SER A 50 -15.98 -10.27 -7.75
CA SER A 50 -15.94 -11.33 -6.74
C SER A 50 -14.56 -11.38 -6.07
N LEU A 51 -14.55 -11.76 -4.80
CA LEU A 51 -13.33 -12.00 -4.02
C LEU A 51 -12.87 -13.46 -4.06
N LEU A 52 -13.67 -14.36 -4.68
CA LEU A 52 -13.38 -15.79 -4.71
C LEU A 52 -12.27 -16.09 -5.72
N PRO A 53 -11.25 -16.90 -5.37
CA PRO A 53 -10.13 -17.23 -6.27
C PRO A 53 -10.55 -17.85 -7.61
N GLY A 54 -11.69 -18.54 -7.67
CA GLY A 54 -12.24 -19.12 -8.90
C GLY A 54 -12.94 -18.13 -9.83
N ALA A 55 -13.04 -16.85 -9.45
CA ALA A 55 -13.68 -15.81 -10.26
C ALA A 55 -12.82 -15.31 -11.43
N LEU A 56 -11.55 -15.72 -11.49
CA LEU A 56 -10.64 -15.39 -12.57
C LEU A 56 -9.86 -16.64 -13.00
N PRO A 57 -9.52 -16.74 -14.30
CA PRO A 57 -8.51 -17.69 -14.76
C PRO A 57 -7.18 -17.47 -14.03
N PRO A 58 -6.44 -18.55 -13.69
CA PRO A 58 -5.15 -18.47 -12.98
C PRO A 58 -4.14 -17.48 -13.58
N GLU A 59 -4.14 -17.32 -14.90
CA GLU A 59 -3.22 -16.50 -15.67
C GLU A 59 -3.46 -15.00 -15.47
N LEU A 60 -4.73 -14.64 -15.20
CA LEU A 60 -5.17 -13.28 -14.92
C LEU A 60 -5.15 -12.97 -13.42
N GLY A 61 -5.55 -13.93 -12.58
CA GLY A 61 -5.51 -13.76 -11.13
C GLY A 61 -4.09 -13.83 -10.57
N ARG A 62 -3.18 -14.58 -11.23
CA ARG A 62 -1.80 -14.87 -10.79
C ARG A 62 -1.69 -15.34 -9.33
N GLY A 63 -2.78 -15.94 -8.86
CA GLY A 63 -2.98 -16.35 -7.49
C GLY A 63 -3.09 -15.24 -6.45
N HIS A 64 -3.25 -13.99 -6.86
CA HIS A 64 -3.40 -12.87 -5.95
C HIS A 64 -4.76 -12.87 -5.24
N PRO A 65 -4.80 -12.36 -4.00
CA PRO A 65 -6.04 -11.90 -3.40
C PRO A 65 -6.75 -10.85 -4.27
N LEU A 66 -8.08 -10.95 -4.36
CA LEU A 66 -8.85 -10.27 -5.40
C LEU A 66 -9.49 -8.94 -4.98
N LEU A 67 -9.15 -8.36 -3.81
CA LEU A 67 -9.80 -7.11 -3.36
C LEU A 67 -9.58 -5.97 -4.35
N PHE A 68 -8.36 -5.80 -4.86
CA PHE A 68 -8.06 -4.79 -5.87
C PHE A 68 -8.88 -5.01 -7.14
N HIS A 69 -8.84 -6.23 -7.68
CA HIS A 69 -9.53 -6.62 -8.90
C HIS A 69 -11.04 -6.40 -8.77
N ALA A 70 -11.66 -6.85 -7.68
CA ALA A 70 -13.08 -6.69 -7.43
C ALA A 70 -13.48 -5.22 -7.23
N THR A 71 -12.62 -4.42 -6.57
CA THR A 71 -12.90 -2.99 -6.35
C THR A 71 -12.93 -2.23 -7.66
N LEU A 72 -11.92 -2.38 -8.51
CA LEU A 72 -11.90 -1.71 -9.82
C LEU A 72 -12.87 -2.36 -10.81
N GLY A 73 -13.11 -3.67 -10.70
CA GLY A 73 -14.12 -4.38 -11.47
C GLY A 73 -15.52 -3.83 -11.17
N MET A 74 -15.81 -3.48 -9.92
CA MET A 74 -17.06 -2.80 -9.55
C MET A 74 -17.19 -1.42 -10.20
N VAL A 75 -16.10 -0.65 -10.26
CA VAL A 75 -16.11 0.64 -10.97
C VAL A 75 -16.36 0.41 -12.47
N GLY A 76 -15.70 -0.59 -13.07
CA GLY A 76 -15.91 -0.97 -14.47
C GLY A 76 -17.35 -1.43 -14.74
N LEU A 77 -17.97 -2.19 -13.83
CA LEU A 77 -19.36 -2.63 -13.93
C LEU A 77 -20.32 -1.43 -13.94
N LEU A 78 -20.07 -0.43 -13.09
CA LEU A 78 -20.97 0.73 -12.91
C LEU A 78 -20.78 1.81 -13.98
N PHE A 79 -19.56 2.02 -14.46
CA PHE A 79 -19.19 3.17 -15.32
C PHE A 79 -18.57 2.77 -16.67
N GLY A 80 -18.39 1.48 -16.93
CA GLY A 80 -17.77 0.93 -18.14
C GLY A 80 -16.32 0.48 -17.94
N ASP A 81 -15.90 -0.56 -18.65
CA ASP A 81 -14.59 -1.22 -18.51
C ASP A 81 -13.50 -0.65 -19.44
N THR A 82 -13.60 0.64 -19.78
CA THR A 82 -12.66 1.31 -20.69
C THR A 82 -11.38 1.73 -19.97
N PRO A 83 -10.24 1.90 -20.69
CA PRO A 83 -9.00 2.40 -20.09
C PRO A 83 -9.19 3.72 -19.34
N VAL A 84 -9.94 4.67 -19.90
CA VAL A 84 -10.21 5.97 -19.27
C VAL A 84 -10.86 5.81 -17.89
N VAL A 85 -11.87 4.95 -17.77
CA VAL A 85 -12.59 4.74 -16.51
C VAL A 85 -11.68 4.07 -15.48
N LEU A 86 -10.95 3.03 -15.88
CA LEU A 86 -10.13 2.25 -14.96
C LEU A 86 -8.86 3.01 -14.53
N HIS A 87 -8.21 3.74 -15.44
CA HIS A 87 -7.13 4.67 -15.10
C HIS A 87 -7.62 5.80 -14.20
N ALA A 88 -8.82 6.35 -14.44
CA ALA A 88 -9.42 7.35 -13.55
C ALA A 88 -9.70 6.78 -12.14
N ALA A 89 -10.14 5.52 -12.05
CA ALA A 89 -10.34 4.83 -10.78
C ALA A 89 -9.01 4.65 -10.02
N ALA A 90 -7.97 4.20 -10.71
CA ALA A 90 -6.63 4.07 -10.15
C ALA A 90 -6.05 5.42 -9.69
N LEU A 91 -6.24 6.47 -10.49
CA LEU A 91 -5.88 7.84 -10.13
C LEU A 91 -6.65 8.32 -8.90
N GLY A 92 -7.94 7.99 -8.79
CA GLY A 92 -8.74 8.24 -7.60
C GLY A 92 -8.12 7.63 -6.34
N LEU A 93 -7.68 6.37 -6.39
CA LEU A 93 -6.97 5.73 -5.28
C LEU A 93 -5.68 6.47 -4.91
N SER A 94 -4.92 6.94 -5.91
CA SER A 94 -3.71 7.74 -5.69
C SER A 94 -4.02 9.06 -4.97
N LEU A 95 -5.09 9.75 -5.35
CA LEU A 95 -5.53 10.98 -4.67
C LEU A 95 -5.92 10.71 -3.22
N VAL A 96 -6.69 9.64 -2.98
CA VAL A 96 -7.08 9.22 -1.63
C VAL A 96 -5.86 8.89 -0.78
N LEU A 97 -4.86 8.20 -1.33
CA LEU A 97 -3.59 7.95 -0.65
C LEU A 97 -2.87 9.25 -0.27
N LEU A 98 -2.72 10.20 -1.20
CA LEU A 98 -2.02 11.47 -0.91
C LEU A 98 -2.75 12.29 0.17
N ILE A 99 -4.08 12.36 0.11
CA ILE A 99 -4.90 13.03 1.13
C ILE A 99 -4.75 12.33 2.48
N THR A 100 -4.83 10.99 2.50
CA THR A 100 -4.68 10.21 3.72
C THR A 100 -3.29 10.41 4.34
N LEU A 101 -2.24 10.37 3.52
CA LEU A 101 -0.86 10.60 3.95
C LEU A 101 -0.69 12.03 4.49
N PHE A 102 -1.26 13.04 3.83
CA PHE A 102 -1.27 14.41 4.33
C PHE A 102 -1.86 14.49 5.73
N LEU A 103 -3.05 13.91 5.93
CA LEU A 103 -3.76 13.93 7.20
C LEU A 103 -2.95 13.26 8.31
N VAL A 104 -2.43 12.06 8.05
CA VAL A 104 -1.64 11.27 9.00
C VAL A 104 -0.36 12.00 9.38
N VAL A 105 0.43 12.46 8.40
CA VAL A 105 1.69 13.16 8.66
C VAL A 105 1.42 14.51 9.35
N ARG A 106 0.37 15.23 8.97
CA ARG A 106 0.01 16.52 9.58
C ARG A 106 -0.28 16.37 11.07
N ALA A 107 -0.92 15.27 11.46
CA ALA A 107 -1.20 14.99 12.85
C ALA A 107 0.03 14.59 13.67
N VAL A 108 1.01 13.94 13.03
CA VAL A 108 2.21 13.43 13.72
C VAL A 108 3.34 14.47 13.77
N ALA A 109 3.54 15.20 12.68
CA ALA A 109 4.71 16.05 12.45
C ALA A 109 4.35 17.49 12.03
N GLY A 110 3.06 17.83 11.99
CA GLY A 110 2.59 19.17 11.65
C GLY A 110 2.43 19.44 10.15
N PRO A 111 1.84 20.58 9.78
CA PRO A 111 1.43 20.88 8.41
C PRO A 111 2.60 21.00 7.41
N GLY A 112 3.74 21.55 7.83
CA GLY A 112 4.91 21.69 6.95
C GLY A 112 5.49 20.35 6.53
N ALA A 113 5.65 19.42 7.48
CA ALA A 113 6.10 18.07 7.21
C ALA A 113 5.11 17.31 6.31
N ALA A 114 3.81 17.50 6.52
CA ALA A 114 2.78 16.87 5.68
C ALA A 114 2.85 17.30 4.22
N VAL A 115 2.99 18.61 3.97
CA VAL A 115 3.19 19.14 2.61
C VAL A 115 4.47 18.55 2.02
N LEU A 116 5.58 18.59 2.75
CA LEU A 116 6.86 18.07 2.25
C LEU A 116 6.78 16.59 1.86
N VAL A 117 6.21 15.75 2.72
CA VAL A 117 6.10 14.29 2.47
C VAL A 117 5.17 14.00 1.29
N VAL A 118 4.03 14.68 1.20
CA VAL A 118 3.08 14.47 0.10
C VAL A 118 3.65 14.98 -1.22
N THR A 119 4.30 16.13 -1.24
CA THR A 119 5.03 16.63 -2.41
C THR A 119 6.12 15.64 -2.82
N ALA A 120 6.93 15.17 -1.87
CA ALA A 120 7.99 14.21 -2.15
C ALA A 120 7.45 12.90 -2.75
N LEU A 121 6.34 12.37 -2.24
CA LEU A 121 5.71 11.16 -2.80
C LEU A 121 5.08 11.43 -4.18
N ALA A 122 4.32 12.52 -4.33
CA ALA A 122 3.62 12.85 -5.58
C ALA A 122 4.57 13.03 -6.77
N PHE A 123 5.77 13.57 -6.53
CA PHE A 123 6.80 13.75 -7.55
C PHE A 123 7.87 12.66 -7.55
N GLN A 124 7.72 11.62 -6.72
CA GLN A 124 8.61 10.46 -6.79
C GLN A 124 8.32 9.71 -8.10
N PRO A 125 9.33 9.41 -8.94
CA PRO A 125 9.09 8.86 -10.29
C PRO A 125 8.27 7.55 -10.35
N VAL A 126 8.42 6.66 -9.37
CA VAL A 126 7.69 5.38 -9.34
C VAL A 126 6.22 5.62 -9.01
N PHE A 127 5.92 6.43 -7.99
CA PHE A 127 4.56 6.83 -7.67
C PHE A 127 3.93 7.61 -8.83
N LEU A 128 4.65 8.58 -9.41
CA LEU A 128 4.14 9.34 -10.54
C LEU A 128 3.83 8.41 -11.72
N ALA A 129 4.72 7.47 -12.07
CA ALA A 129 4.46 6.50 -13.13
C ALA A 129 3.21 5.65 -12.83
N GLN A 130 3.14 5.05 -11.64
CA GLN A 130 2.09 4.10 -11.26
C GLN A 130 0.75 4.73 -10.84
N SER A 131 0.72 6.04 -10.56
CA SER A 131 -0.46 6.68 -9.95
C SER A 131 -1.74 6.63 -10.79
N GLY A 132 -1.64 6.38 -12.11
CA GLY A 132 -2.79 6.18 -12.98
C GLY A 132 -2.91 4.76 -13.56
N LEU A 133 -1.97 3.87 -13.26
CA LEU A 133 -2.00 2.50 -13.76
C LEU A 133 -2.90 1.63 -12.87
N VAL A 134 -3.64 0.72 -13.47
CA VAL A 134 -4.48 -0.31 -12.85
C VAL A 134 -3.57 -1.36 -12.21
N LEU A 135 -2.93 -0.98 -11.10
CA LEU A 135 -2.02 -1.81 -10.33
C LEU A 135 -2.36 -1.78 -8.83
N PRO A 136 -2.15 -2.88 -8.09
CA PRO A 136 -2.55 -2.99 -6.67
C PRO A 136 -1.70 -2.17 -5.69
N GLU A 137 -0.50 -1.73 -6.08
CA GLU A 137 0.51 -1.13 -5.20
C GLU A 137 0.01 0.13 -4.49
N VAL A 138 -0.77 0.97 -5.17
CA VAL A 138 -1.31 2.21 -4.59
C VAL A 138 -2.37 1.88 -3.53
N MET A 139 -3.25 0.91 -3.80
CA MET A 139 -4.25 0.45 -2.83
C MET A 139 -3.60 -0.20 -1.62
N LEU A 140 -2.57 -1.02 -1.82
CA LEU A 140 -1.78 -1.61 -0.75
C LEU A 140 -1.10 -0.53 0.10
N SER A 141 -0.54 0.50 -0.55
CA SER A 141 0.09 1.63 0.13
C SER A 141 -0.91 2.42 0.97
N LEU A 142 -2.13 2.64 0.46
CA LEU A 142 -3.23 3.26 1.21
C LEU A 142 -3.56 2.48 2.47
N PHE A 143 -3.79 1.17 2.36
CA PHE A 143 -4.06 0.34 3.54
C PHE A 143 -2.89 0.29 4.51
N THR A 144 -1.65 0.32 4.02
CA THR A 144 -0.45 0.39 4.85
C THR A 144 -0.41 1.68 5.68
N VAL A 145 -0.66 2.84 5.07
CA VAL A 145 -0.72 4.13 5.80
C VAL A 145 -1.86 4.12 6.83
N LEU A 146 -3.04 3.60 6.47
CA LEU A 146 -4.17 3.46 7.38
C LEU A 146 -3.86 2.53 8.56
N ALA A 147 -3.18 1.40 8.32
CA ALA A 147 -2.78 0.47 9.36
C ALA A 147 -1.81 1.12 10.36
N VAL A 148 -0.80 1.84 9.86
CA VAL A 148 0.13 2.59 10.73
C VAL A 148 -0.61 3.65 11.56
N ALA A 149 -1.52 4.39 10.94
CA ALA A 149 -2.32 5.40 11.64
C ALA A 149 -3.23 4.81 12.72
N ALA A 150 -3.91 3.69 12.42
CA ALA A 150 -4.78 2.98 13.35
C ALA A 150 -3.98 2.33 14.49
N CYS A 151 -2.83 1.73 14.18
CA CYS A 151 -1.88 1.17 15.17
C CYS A 151 -1.43 2.25 16.15
N ARG A 152 -0.99 3.41 15.66
CA ARG A 152 -0.57 4.53 16.50
C ARG A 152 -1.69 5.07 17.38
N SER A 153 -2.91 5.10 16.86
CA SER A 153 -4.08 5.60 17.58
C SER A 153 -4.68 4.56 18.55
N GLY A 154 -4.12 3.34 18.62
CA GLY A 154 -4.62 2.26 19.47
C GLY A 154 -6.01 1.74 19.08
N ARG A 155 -6.48 2.03 17.86
CA ARG A 155 -7.84 1.67 17.42
C ARG A 155 -7.83 0.35 16.68
N HIS A 156 -8.16 -0.73 17.39
CA HIS A 156 -8.01 -2.08 16.89
C HIS A 156 -8.95 -2.46 15.73
N GLY A 157 -10.20 -1.97 15.70
CA GLY A 157 -11.12 -2.28 14.61
C GLY A 157 -10.62 -1.75 13.25
N PRO A 158 -10.34 -0.44 13.14
CA PRO A 158 -9.78 0.14 11.91
C PRO A 158 -8.41 -0.43 11.54
N LEU A 159 -7.60 -0.82 12.53
CA LEU A 159 -6.36 -1.56 12.29
C LEU A 159 -6.62 -2.90 11.62
N ALA A 160 -7.58 -3.69 12.14
CA ALA A 160 -7.95 -4.97 11.57
C ALA A 160 -8.43 -4.81 10.12
N VAL A 161 -9.31 -3.84 9.86
CA VAL A 161 -9.81 -3.55 8.50
C VAL A 161 -8.67 -3.17 7.56
N ALA A 162 -7.76 -2.29 7.99
CA ALA A 162 -6.64 -1.86 7.16
C ALA A 162 -5.66 -2.99 6.86
N LEU A 163 -5.28 -3.80 7.86
CA LEU A 163 -4.39 -4.94 7.64
C LEU A 163 -5.04 -6.02 6.78
N THR A 164 -6.31 -6.35 7.02
CA THR A 164 -7.05 -7.30 6.17
C THR A 164 -7.18 -6.77 4.75
N GLY A 165 -7.48 -5.48 4.57
CA GLY A 165 -7.51 -4.84 3.26
C GLY A 165 -6.17 -4.92 2.53
N ALA A 166 -5.06 -4.65 3.22
CA ALA A 166 -3.71 -4.79 2.65
C ALA A 166 -3.45 -6.22 2.17
N VAL A 167 -3.74 -7.21 3.00
CA VAL A 167 -3.50 -8.62 2.70
C VAL A 167 -4.41 -9.15 1.60
N LEU A 168 -5.67 -8.70 1.55
CA LEU A 168 -6.60 -9.06 0.47
C LEU A 168 -6.36 -8.28 -0.83
N THR A 169 -5.48 -7.28 -0.81
CA THR A 169 -5.05 -6.54 -2.01
C THR A 169 -3.88 -7.24 -2.71
N LYS A 170 -2.89 -7.72 -1.93
CA LYS A 170 -1.69 -8.41 -2.43
C LYS A 170 -1.02 -9.18 -1.29
N GLU A 171 -0.34 -10.28 -1.59
CA GLU A 171 0.37 -11.14 -0.64
C GLU A 171 1.47 -10.37 0.12
N SER A 172 2.10 -9.38 -0.52
CA SER A 172 3.06 -8.49 0.15
C SER A 172 2.45 -7.72 1.33
N GLY A 173 1.11 -7.61 1.41
CA GLY A 173 0.40 -7.12 2.58
C GLY A 173 0.63 -7.97 3.83
N LEU A 174 0.97 -9.26 3.71
CA LEU A 174 1.35 -10.10 4.86
C LEU A 174 2.60 -9.58 5.55
N ALA A 175 3.57 -9.04 4.80
CA ALA A 175 4.75 -8.43 5.38
C ALA A 175 4.39 -7.21 6.23
N VAL A 176 3.43 -6.39 5.77
CA VAL A 176 2.90 -5.25 6.52
C VAL A 176 2.19 -5.71 7.80
N ALA A 177 1.30 -6.70 7.69
CA ALA A 177 0.60 -7.27 8.84
C ALA A 177 1.57 -7.87 9.87
N ALA A 178 2.56 -8.64 9.43
CA ALA A 178 3.59 -9.21 10.29
C ALA A 178 4.39 -8.11 10.99
N ALA A 179 4.88 -7.11 10.26
CA ALA A 179 5.65 -6.01 10.84
C ALA A 179 4.87 -5.26 11.93
N VAL A 180 3.59 -4.94 11.68
CA VAL A 180 2.74 -4.23 12.64
C VAL A 180 2.44 -5.10 13.86
N VAL A 181 2.09 -6.37 13.68
CA VAL A 181 1.80 -7.30 14.79
C VAL A 181 3.04 -7.54 15.64
N LEU A 182 4.21 -7.75 15.02
CA LEU A 182 5.48 -7.89 15.73
C LEU A 182 5.83 -6.64 16.54
N TYR A 183 5.64 -5.45 15.96
CA TYR A 183 5.84 -4.19 16.68
C TYR A 183 4.91 -4.07 17.89
N MET A 184 3.62 -4.37 17.73
CA MET A 184 2.66 -4.32 18.83
C MET A 184 2.95 -5.38 19.90
N GLY A 185 3.39 -6.57 19.50
CA GLY A 185 3.84 -7.63 20.41
C GLY A 185 5.06 -7.21 21.22
N TYR A 186 6.04 -6.59 20.57
CA TYR A 186 7.22 -6.02 21.25
C TYR A 186 6.82 -4.94 22.27
N GLU A 187 5.91 -4.02 21.90
CA GLU A 187 5.43 -2.97 22.81
C GLU A 187 4.64 -3.55 24.01
N ALA A 188 3.84 -4.59 23.78
CA ALA A 188 3.10 -5.29 24.84
C ALA A 188 4.07 -5.99 25.82
N TRP A 189 5.06 -6.71 25.28
CA TRP A 189 6.10 -7.37 26.05
C TRP A 189 6.91 -6.38 26.88
N LYS A 190 7.39 -5.30 26.26
CA LYS A 190 8.16 -4.24 26.94
C LYS A 190 7.39 -3.59 28.09
N ARG A 191 6.06 -3.47 27.96
CA ARG A 191 5.19 -2.90 29.00
C ARG A 191 4.75 -3.92 30.06
N GLY A 192 5.07 -5.20 29.88
CA GLY A 192 4.60 -6.29 30.75
C GLY A 192 3.07 -6.42 30.76
N ARG A 193 2.39 -5.99 29.70
CA ARG A 193 0.92 -5.99 29.62
C ARG A 193 0.46 -6.93 28.52
N TRP A 194 -0.48 -7.80 28.85
CA TRP A 194 -1.12 -8.63 27.84
C TRP A 194 -1.97 -7.78 26.90
N PRO A 195 -1.99 -8.05 25.58
CA PRO A 195 -2.86 -7.35 24.65
C PRO A 195 -4.34 -7.57 25.00
N SER A 196 -5.16 -6.55 24.76
CA SER A 196 -6.61 -6.67 24.91
C SER A 196 -7.18 -7.69 23.92
N ARG A 197 -8.37 -8.24 24.19
CA ARG A 197 -9.05 -9.14 23.23
C ARG A 197 -9.22 -8.50 21.85
N SER A 198 -9.59 -7.22 21.79
CA SER A 198 -9.74 -6.49 20.53
C SER A 198 -8.40 -6.30 19.80
N ALA A 199 -7.29 -6.10 20.53
CA ALA A 199 -5.95 -6.09 19.94
C ALA A 199 -5.61 -7.45 19.32
N LEU A 200 -5.83 -8.55 20.05
CA LEU A 200 -5.58 -9.90 19.56
C LEU A 200 -6.42 -10.22 18.31
N MET A 201 -7.69 -9.82 18.30
CA MET A 201 -8.54 -9.96 17.12
C MET A 201 -7.98 -9.20 15.91
N ALA A 202 -7.48 -7.97 16.11
CA ALA A 202 -6.84 -7.20 15.04
C ALA A 202 -5.54 -7.82 14.54
N TRP A 203 -4.81 -8.55 15.40
CA TRP A 203 -3.59 -9.26 15.01
C TRP A 203 -3.90 -10.48 14.17
N VAL A 204 -4.93 -11.24 14.53
CA VAL A 204 -5.29 -12.50 13.87
C VAL A 204 -6.06 -12.27 12.57
N ALA A 205 -6.92 -11.25 12.50
CA ALA A 205 -7.81 -10.97 11.37
C ALA A 205 -7.12 -10.99 9.98
N PRO A 206 -6.00 -10.29 9.72
CA PRO A 206 -5.36 -10.31 8.41
C PRO A 206 -4.85 -11.71 8.00
N PHE A 207 -4.27 -12.46 8.94
CA PHE A 207 -3.77 -13.80 8.66
C PHE A 207 -4.91 -14.80 8.46
N ALA A 208 -5.97 -14.72 9.27
CA ALA A 208 -7.15 -15.54 9.09
C ALA A 208 -7.81 -15.29 7.72
N ALA A 209 -7.94 -14.02 7.30
CA ALA A 209 -8.48 -13.66 5.98
C ALA A 209 -7.62 -14.24 4.84
N PHE A 210 -6.29 -14.16 4.96
CA PHE A 210 -5.40 -14.77 3.98
C PHE A 210 -5.49 -16.29 3.96
N SER A 211 -5.52 -16.94 5.13
CA SER A 211 -5.67 -18.38 5.23
C SER A 211 -6.97 -18.85 4.57
N VAL A 212 -8.06 -18.12 4.77
CA VAL A 212 -9.32 -18.41 4.06
C VAL A 212 -9.14 -18.28 2.55
N HIS A 213 -8.53 -17.19 2.07
CA HIS A 213 -8.24 -17.02 0.64
C HIS A 213 -7.40 -18.18 0.09
N ALA A 214 -6.31 -18.55 0.76
CA ALA A 214 -5.40 -19.62 0.34
C ALA A 214 -6.09 -21.00 0.34
N LEU A 215 -6.99 -21.28 1.30
CA LEU A 215 -7.79 -22.50 1.31
C LEU A 215 -8.80 -22.55 0.15
N LEU A 216 -9.48 -21.43 -0.13
CA LEU A 216 -10.40 -21.35 -1.28
C LEU A 216 -9.63 -21.47 -2.60
N GLN A 217 -8.39 -21.01 -2.63
CA GLN A 217 -7.52 -21.09 -3.80
C GLN A 217 -7.03 -22.51 -4.04
N TRP A 218 -6.70 -23.23 -2.97
CA TRP A 218 -6.42 -24.65 -3.04
C TRP A 218 -7.61 -25.43 -3.60
N GLU A 219 -8.83 -25.15 -3.10
CA GLU A 219 -10.04 -25.81 -3.59
C GLU A 219 -10.31 -25.50 -5.07
N ALA A 220 -10.11 -24.26 -5.50
CA ALA A 220 -10.37 -23.85 -6.87
C ALA A 220 -9.32 -24.35 -7.88
N HIS A 221 -8.04 -24.38 -7.49
CA HIS A 221 -6.93 -24.52 -8.44
C HIS A 221 -5.88 -25.58 -8.07
N GLY A 222 -5.95 -26.15 -6.86
CA GLY A 222 -5.04 -27.21 -6.40
C GLY A 222 -3.68 -26.73 -5.86
N TRP A 223 -3.52 -25.44 -5.56
CA TRP A 223 -2.28 -24.86 -5.04
C TRP A 223 -2.57 -23.65 -4.13
N PHE A 224 -1.69 -23.39 -3.15
CA PHE A 224 -1.82 -22.26 -2.21
C PHE A 224 -1.21 -20.96 -2.73
N LEU A 225 -0.14 -21.06 -3.51
CA LEU A 225 0.57 -19.94 -4.12
C LEU A 225 0.78 -20.28 -5.60
N TYR A 226 0.72 -19.25 -6.44
CA TYR A 226 0.80 -19.46 -7.89
C TYR A 226 2.13 -20.13 -8.28
N PRO A 227 2.10 -21.29 -8.96
CA PRO A 227 3.29 -22.10 -9.19
C PRO A 227 4.42 -21.39 -9.94
N GLU A 228 4.08 -20.52 -10.91
CA GLU A 228 5.08 -19.75 -11.66
C GLU A 228 5.88 -18.82 -10.73
N HIS A 229 5.20 -18.11 -9.82
CA HIS A 229 5.86 -17.23 -8.86
C HIS A 229 6.76 -18.02 -7.88
N VAL A 230 6.28 -19.18 -7.42
CA VAL A 230 7.08 -20.04 -6.54
C VAL A 230 8.31 -20.58 -7.29
N GLY A 231 8.18 -20.90 -8.58
CA GLY A 231 9.27 -21.35 -9.45
C GLY A 231 10.41 -20.33 -9.62
N HIS A 232 10.13 -19.04 -9.43
CA HIS A 232 11.15 -17.98 -9.45
C HIS A 232 11.83 -17.72 -8.10
N THR A 233 11.44 -18.44 -7.04
CA THR A 233 11.98 -18.22 -5.69
C THR A 233 13.42 -18.71 -5.60
N VAL A 234 14.33 -17.80 -5.29
CA VAL A 234 15.75 -18.11 -5.03
C VAL A 234 15.91 -18.46 -3.54
N THR A 235 16.37 -19.66 -3.24
CA THR A 235 16.60 -20.15 -1.86
C THR A 235 18.07 -20.24 -1.48
N ASP A 236 18.98 -20.14 -2.45
CA ASP A 236 20.42 -20.15 -2.19
C ASP A 236 20.84 -18.89 -1.40
N PRO A 237 21.43 -19.02 -0.19
CA PRO A 237 21.78 -17.88 0.64
C PRO A 237 22.75 -16.88 -0.02
N ALA A 238 23.68 -17.37 -0.85
CA ALA A 238 24.63 -16.50 -1.54
C ALA A 238 23.93 -15.68 -2.64
N ALA A 239 23.09 -16.31 -3.44
CA ALA A 239 22.26 -15.63 -4.44
C ALA A 239 21.25 -14.65 -3.81
N VAL A 240 20.67 -15.01 -2.66
CA VAL A 240 19.81 -14.09 -1.88
C VAL A 240 20.62 -12.87 -1.43
N LEU A 241 21.81 -13.06 -0.87
CA LEU A 241 22.66 -11.97 -0.42
C LEU A 241 23.05 -11.06 -1.60
N ALA A 242 23.48 -11.64 -2.72
CA ALA A 242 23.83 -10.90 -3.93
C ALA A 242 22.63 -10.10 -4.48
N ASN A 243 21.43 -10.70 -4.52
CA ASN A 243 20.22 -9.99 -4.90
C ASN A 243 19.93 -8.81 -3.96
N LEU A 244 20.14 -8.97 -2.65
CA LEU A 244 19.91 -7.90 -1.68
C LEU A 244 20.94 -6.76 -1.80
N THR A 245 22.21 -7.08 -2.01
CA THR A 245 23.30 -6.08 -2.01
C THR A 245 23.52 -5.46 -3.40
N GLU A 246 23.75 -6.30 -4.41
CA GLU A 246 24.17 -5.90 -5.76
C GLU A 246 22.98 -5.63 -6.68
N GLY A 247 21.88 -6.35 -6.49
CA GLY A 247 20.64 -6.14 -7.23
C GLY A 247 19.81 -4.99 -6.65
N TYR A 248 18.94 -5.32 -5.70
CA TYR A 248 17.96 -4.41 -5.12
C TYR A 248 18.61 -3.27 -4.35
N GLY A 249 19.64 -3.53 -3.54
CA GLY A 249 20.32 -2.52 -2.74
C GLY A 249 20.97 -1.44 -3.60
N ALA A 250 21.80 -1.85 -4.57
CA ALA A 250 22.43 -0.92 -5.51
C ALA A 250 21.39 -0.19 -6.37
N PHE A 251 20.37 -0.89 -6.88
CA PHE A 251 19.32 -0.25 -7.66
C PHE A 251 18.55 0.79 -6.86
N LEU A 252 18.07 0.45 -5.67
CA LEU A 252 17.26 1.33 -4.83
C LEU A 252 18.06 2.50 -4.28
N LEU A 253 19.30 2.28 -3.82
CA LEU A 253 20.08 3.31 -3.14
C LEU A 253 20.96 4.11 -4.11
N VAL A 254 21.63 3.44 -5.04
CA VAL A 254 22.64 4.06 -5.91
C VAL A 254 22.04 4.48 -7.24
N TYR A 255 21.49 3.55 -8.03
CA TYR A 255 21.01 3.85 -9.38
C TYR A 255 19.77 4.75 -9.39
N GLN A 256 18.94 4.66 -8.36
CA GLN A 256 17.79 5.55 -8.16
C GLN A 256 18.16 6.83 -7.39
N GLY A 257 19.44 7.07 -7.08
CA GLY A 257 19.93 8.28 -6.40
C GLY A 257 19.38 8.51 -4.99
N ARG A 258 18.88 7.46 -4.31
CA ARG A 258 18.25 7.58 -2.98
C ARG A 258 19.25 7.58 -1.83
N ASN A 259 20.52 7.28 -2.10
CA ASN A 259 21.61 7.31 -1.14
C ASN A 259 21.68 8.63 -0.36
N ALA A 260 21.59 9.77 -1.04
CA ALA A 260 21.61 11.09 -0.39
C ALA A 260 20.43 11.26 0.59
N LEU A 261 19.22 10.88 0.18
CA LEU A 261 18.02 10.95 1.02
C LEU A 261 18.14 10.04 2.24
N VAL A 262 18.64 8.82 2.06
CA VAL A 262 18.84 7.86 3.16
C VAL A 262 19.89 8.38 4.14
N ILE A 263 21.02 8.89 3.65
CA ILE A 263 22.06 9.49 4.50
C ILE A 263 21.49 10.68 5.29
N LEU A 264 20.78 11.60 4.63
CA LEU A 264 20.15 12.74 5.29
C LEU A 264 19.12 12.31 6.34
N ALA A 265 18.32 11.27 6.05
CA ALA A 265 17.37 10.72 7.01
C ALA A 265 18.07 10.14 8.25
N LEU A 266 19.14 9.37 8.05
CA LEU A 266 19.95 8.81 9.14
C LEU A 266 20.60 9.91 9.99
N LEU A 267 21.22 10.90 9.35
CA LEU A 267 21.78 12.07 10.03
C LEU A 267 20.71 12.84 10.81
N GLY A 268 19.51 12.96 10.24
CA GLY A 268 18.34 13.56 10.91
C GLY A 268 17.95 12.80 12.19
N VAL A 269 17.89 11.47 12.14
CA VAL A 269 17.61 10.63 13.32
C VAL A 269 18.69 10.80 14.39
N VAL A 270 19.97 10.82 14.00
CA VAL A 270 21.10 11.06 14.91
C VAL A 270 21.00 12.45 15.54
N ALA A 271 20.72 13.48 14.75
CA ALA A 271 20.58 14.86 15.24
C ALA A 271 19.40 15.03 16.21
N LEU A 272 18.25 14.38 15.92
CA LEU A 272 17.09 14.38 16.81
C LEU A 272 17.41 13.71 18.15
N ARG A 273 18.09 12.56 18.12
CA ARG A 273 18.53 11.86 19.33
C ARG A 273 19.54 12.69 20.13
N TRP A 274 20.52 13.31 19.48
CA TRP A 274 21.50 14.18 20.14
C TRP A 274 20.80 15.35 20.83
N ARG A 275 19.85 16.01 20.15
CA ARG A 275 19.14 17.17 20.73
C ARG A 275 18.14 16.81 21.83
N GLY A 276 18.00 15.54 22.22
CA GLY A 276 17.01 15.10 23.20
C GLY A 276 15.56 15.38 22.78
N LEU A 277 15.33 15.66 21.50
CA LEU A 277 14.00 15.96 20.97
C LEU A 277 13.26 14.65 20.83
N SER A 278 12.34 14.39 21.75
CA SER A 278 11.38 13.30 21.62
C SER A 278 10.33 13.68 20.59
N ILE A 279 9.97 12.75 19.70
CA ILE A 279 8.81 12.93 18.83
C ILE A 279 7.60 13.06 19.77
N PRO A 280 6.86 14.18 19.72
CA PRO A 280 5.72 14.38 20.61
C PRO A 280 4.78 13.18 20.52
N HIS A 281 4.44 12.61 21.66
CA HIS A 281 3.34 11.65 21.75
C HIS A 281 2.03 12.45 21.67
N GLY A 282 1.79 13.09 20.53
CA GLY A 282 0.55 13.79 20.26
C GLY A 282 -0.60 12.78 20.28
N THR A 283 -1.61 13.05 21.09
CA THR A 283 -2.89 12.36 21.12
C THR A 283 -3.54 12.47 19.74
N THR A 284 -3.39 11.45 18.91
CA THR A 284 -4.13 11.31 17.63
C THR A 284 -5.58 10.86 17.86
N GLN A 285 -6.24 11.40 18.90
CA GLN A 285 -7.67 11.18 19.10
C GLN A 285 -8.42 12.00 18.03
N GLY A 286 -8.92 11.33 16.98
CA GLY A 286 -9.84 11.90 16.00
C GLY A 286 -9.41 11.88 14.52
N LEU A 287 -8.36 11.14 14.13
CA LEU A 287 -7.93 11.09 12.73
C LEU A 287 -8.70 10.14 11.82
N LEU A 288 -9.56 9.33 12.41
CA LEU A 288 -10.31 8.29 11.75
C LEU A 288 -11.54 7.97 12.60
#